data_AF-A0A961DTZ2-F1
#
_entry.id   AF-A0A961DTZ2-F1
#
_cell.length_a   1.000
_cell.length_b   1.000
_cell.length_c   1.000
_cell.angle_alpha   90.00
_cell.angle_beta   90.00
_cell.angle_gamma   90.00
#
_symmetry.space_group_name_H-M   'P 1'
#
loop_
_entity.id
_entity.type
_entity.pdbx_description
1 polymer ?
#
loop_
_entity_poly.entity_id
_entity_poly.type
_entity_poly.pdbx_seq_one_letter_code
_entity_poly.pdbx_strand_id
1 'polypeptide(L)' 'MAQAKNTDEGNGWQLAANCLGVDPDLFFPERGASTKEAKAVCQGCEVRDDCLEYALVNGEKFG' A
#
# COMPACT_ATOMS: atom_id res chain seq x y z
N MET A 1 13.95 -29.96 -6.15
CA MET A 1 14.00 -28.70 -6.90
C MET A 1 12.90 -27.79 -6.34
N ALA A 2 13.28 -26.59 -5.92
CA ALA A 2 12.46 -25.43 -5.53
C ALA A 2 11.35 -25.62 -4.47
N GLN A 3 11.74 -25.64 -3.18
CA GLN A 3 10.85 -25.13 -2.12
C GLN A 3 10.93 -23.60 -2.17
N ALA A 4 9.95 -22.96 -2.80
CA ALA A 4 9.80 -21.51 -2.78
C ALA A 4 9.43 -21.07 -1.36
N LYS A 5 10.45 -20.76 -0.56
CA LYS A 5 10.28 -20.03 0.70
C LYS A 5 9.91 -18.58 0.35
N ASN A 6 8.64 -18.34 0.03
CA ASN A 6 8.09 -17.00 0.10
C ASN A 6 7.67 -16.78 1.54
N THR A 7 8.63 -16.28 2.31
CA THR A 7 8.43 -15.77 3.66
C THR A 7 7.53 -14.54 3.58
N ASP A 8 6.22 -14.76 3.49
CA ASP A 8 5.17 -13.75 3.71
C ASP A 8 4.70 -13.79 5.17
N GLU A 9 5.61 -14.08 6.10
CA GLU A 9 5.35 -13.92 7.54
C GLU A 9 5.51 -12.46 7.98
N GLY A 10 5.72 -11.55 7.02
CA GLY A 10 5.85 -10.11 7.23
C GLY A 10 4.51 -9.42 7.04
N ASN A 11 3.71 -9.42 8.10
CA ASN A 11 2.62 -8.46 8.32
C ASN A 11 1.32 -8.65 7.50
N GLY A 12 0.38 -9.43 8.05
CA GLY A 12 -0.99 -9.56 7.53
C GLY A 12 -1.80 -8.26 7.42
N TRP A 13 -1.28 -7.12 7.92
CA TRP A 13 -1.89 -5.81 7.73
C TRP A 13 -1.97 -5.42 6.25
N GLN A 14 -1.04 -5.87 5.40
CA GLN A 14 -1.11 -5.60 3.97
C GLN A 14 -2.39 -6.18 3.35
N LEU A 15 -2.82 -7.37 3.79
CA LEU A 15 -4.06 -8.00 3.32
C LEU A 15 -5.33 -7.29 3.83
N ALA A 16 -5.22 -6.56 4.94
CA ALA A 16 -6.28 -5.71 5.49
C ALA A 16 -6.26 -4.28 4.92
N ALA A 17 -5.32 -3.97 4.02
CA ALA A 17 -5.24 -2.65 3.43
C ALA A 17 -6.39 -2.40 2.44
N ASN A 18 -7.11 -1.30 2.64
CA ASN A 18 -8.23 -0.92 1.76
C ASN A 18 -7.79 -0.63 0.32
N CYS A 19 -6.50 -0.38 0.07
CA CYS A 19 -5.98 -0.17 -1.28
C CYS A 19 -6.01 -1.42 -2.16
N LEU A 20 -6.05 -2.63 -1.59
CA LEU A 20 -6.04 -3.89 -2.35
C LEU A 20 -7.30 -4.11 -3.21
N GLY A 21 -8.41 -3.46 -2.85
CA GLY A 21 -9.67 -3.49 -3.60
C GLY A 21 -9.91 -2.27 -4.48
N VAL A 22 -8.93 -1.36 -4.57
CA VAL A 22 -9.03 -0.09 -5.28
C VAL A 22 -8.09 -0.09 -6.48
N ASP A 23 -8.45 0.64 -7.52
CA ASP A 23 -7.65 0.73 -8.74
C ASP A 23 -6.24 1.31 -8.45
N PRO A 24 -5.15 0.63 -8.81
CA PRO A 24 -3.80 1.13 -8.60
C PRO A 24 -3.51 2.45 -9.34
N ASP A 25 -4.21 2.73 -10.46
CA ASP A 25 -4.08 4.00 -11.18
C ASP A 25 -4.57 5.20 -10.34
N LEU A 26 -5.41 4.97 -9.32
CA LEU A 26 -5.80 6.03 -8.37
C LEU A 26 -4.60 6.48 -7.52
N PHE A 27 -3.74 5.54 -7.13
CA PHE A 27 -2.55 5.80 -6.32
C PHE A 27 -1.38 6.30 -7.17
N PHE A 28 -1.30 5.89 -8.44
CA PHE A 28 -0.28 6.30 -9.40
C PHE A 28 -0.90 6.95 -10.66
N PRO A 29 -1.58 8.10 -10.52
CA PRO A 29 -2.24 8.72 -11.66
C PRO A 29 -1.22 9.30 -12.66
N GLU A 30 -1.65 9.44 -13.92
CA GLU A 30 -0.85 10.15 -14.93
C GLU A 30 -0.50 11.57 -14.46
N ARG A 31 0.69 12.06 -14.86
CA ARG A 31 1.22 13.37 -14.41
C ARG A 31 0.19 14.48 -14.54
N GLY A 32 -0.29 14.98 -13.40
CA GLY A 32 -1.24 16.09 -13.32
C GLY A 32 -2.68 15.68 -12.96
N ALA A 33 -2.99 14.39 -12.85
CA ALA A 33 -4.27 13.93 -12.35
C ALA A 33 -4.33 13.97 -10.80
N SER A 34 -5.57 13.99 -10.29
CA SER A 34 -5.86 14.25 -8.89
C SER A 34 -5.65 13.01 -8.03
N THR A 35 -4.82 13.10 -7.00
CA THR A 35 -4.65 12.06 -5.96
C THR A 35 -5.66 12.18 -4.80
N LYS A 36 -6.71 13.00 -4.94
CA LYS A 36 -7.70 13.21 -3.87
C LYS A 36 -8.41 11.93 -3.46
N GLU A 37 -8.80 11.09 -4.42
CA GLU A 37 -9.52 9.84 -4.15
C GLU A 37 -8.61 8.82 -3.45
N ALA A 38 -7.37 8.64 -3.94
CA ALA A 38 -6.39 7.80 -3.25
C ALA A 38 -6.11 8.27 -1.82
N LYS A 39 -6.00 9.59 -1.60
CA LYS A 39 -5.84 10.14 -0.25
C LYS A 39 -7.06 9.84 0.64
N ALA A 40 -8.27 9.92 0.12
CA ALA A 40 -9.47 9.60 0.89
C ALA A 40 -9.50 8.11 1.30
N VAL A 41 -9.14 7.21 0.39
CA VAL A 41 -9.02 5.76 0.67
C VAL A 41 -7.93 5.52 1.73
N CYS A 42 -6.75 6.11 1.55
CA CYS A 42 -5.65 5.99 2.51
C CYS A 42 -6.04 6.52 3.90
N GLN A 43 -6.78 7.63 3.97
CA GLN A 43 -7.26 8.20 5.23
C GLN A 43 -8.26 7.31 5.97
N GLY A 44 -9.05 6.52 5.26
CA GLY A 44 -10.00 5.57 5.84
C GLY A 44 -9.44 4.16 6.06
N CYS A 45 -8.15 3.94 5.77
CA CYS A 45 -7.51 2.63 5.93
C CYS A 45 -7.16 2.37 7.40
N GLU A 46 -7.59 1.22 7.94
CA GLU A 46 -7.33 0.85 9.34
C GLU A 46 -5.84 0.55 9.61
N VAL A 47 -5.12 0.07 8.59
CA VAL A 47 -3.69 -0.28 8.65
C VAL A 47 -2.77 0.86 8.20
N ARG A 48 -3.27 2.09 8.16
CA ARG A 48 -2.52 3.24 7.64
C ARG A 48 -1.22 3.48 8.41
N ASP A 49 -1.25 3.30 9.74
CA ASP A 49 -0.09 3.56 10.59
C ASP A 49 0.99 2.50 10.39
N ASP A 50 0.63 1.22 10.29
CA ASP A 50 1.57 0.14 9.95
C ASP A 50 2.15 0.32 8.53
N CYS A 51 1.31 0.72 7.57
CA CYS A 51 1.72 1.01 6.20
C CYS A 51 2.72 2.17 6.15
N LEU A 52 2.47 3.24 6.89
CA LEU A 52 3.36 4.39 6.98
C LEU A 52 4.70 4.01 7.65
N GLU A 53 4.66 3.26 8.75
CA GLU A 53 5.88 2.80 9.41
C GLU A 53 6.72 1.94 8.47
N TYR A 54 6.09 1.00 7.77
CA TYR A 54 6.75 0.19 6.76
C TYR A 54 7.36 1.04 5.64
N ALA A 55 6.63 2.01 5.10
CA ALA A 55 7.13 2.90 4.05
C ALA A 55 8.35 3.72 4.52
N LEU A 56 8.30 4.22 5.77
CA LEU A 56 9.42 4.98 6.37
C LEU A 56 10.64 4.10 6.61
N VAL A 57 10.46 2.88 7.10
CA VAL A 57 11.54 1.91 7.35
C VAL A 57 12.19 1.45 6.05
N ASN A 58 11.39 1.16 5.02
CA ASN A 58 11.87 0.69 3.72
C ASN A 58 12.30 1.81 2.77
N GLY A 59 11.97 3.06 3.09
CA GLY A 59 12.32 4.22 2.26
C GLY A 59 11.49 4.32 0.97
N GLU A 60 10.27 3.79 0.97
CA GLU A 60 9.33 3.90 -0.15
C GLU A 60 8.92 5.38 -0.32
N LYS A 61 9.41 5.99 -1.39
CA LYS A 61 9.24 7.44 -1.67
C LYS A 61 8.06 7.76 -2.59
N PHE A 62 7.51 6.75 -3.25
CA PHE A 62 6.48 6.93 -4.26
C PHE A 62 5.37 5.90 -4.04
N GLY A 63 4.18 6.39 -3.68
CA GLY A 63 3.05 5.54 -3.28
C GLY A 63 3.11 5.20 -1.82
#